data_AF-A0A932L4E9-F1
#
_entry.id   AF-A0A932L4E9-F1
#
_cell.length_a   1.000
_cell.length_b   1.000
_cell.length_c   1.000
_cell.angle_alpha   90.00
_cell.angle_beta   90.00
_cell.angle_gamma   90.00
#
_symmetry.space_group_name_H-M   'P 1'
#
loop_
_entity.id
_entity.type
_entity.pdbx_description
1 polymer ?
#
loop_
_entity_poly.entity_id
_entity_poly.type
_entity_poly.pdbx_seq_one_letter_code
_entity_poly.pdbx_strand_id
1 'polypeptide(L)'
;MRLRSFHGETMSEAMRQVREALGTQAVIVATRDDEQGGVRVTAAVDDSPNEPLLQPPKISKPEPPPSSTPGKIATAPAEGEDVVEIVAEQLMRHSVPAPLAEQILSIVTHFADHDALIALGAAMDKLFK
;
A
#
# COMPACT_ATOMS: atom_id res chain seq x y z
N MET A 1 1.15 -9.33 -4.79
CA MET A 1 1.71 -9.10 -6.15
C MET A 1 2.68 -10.20 -6.61
N ARG A 2 2.48 -10.79 -7.80
CA ARG A 2 3.36 -11.79 -8.46
C ARG A 2 3.70 -11.37 -9.90
N LEU A 3 4.96 -11.48 -10.33
CA LEU A 3 5.47 -11.03 -11.65
C LEU A 3 5.91 -12.24 -12.52
N ARG A 4 5.53 -12.27 -13.80
CA ARG A 4 5.95 -13.29 -14.79
C ARG A 4 6.19 -12.68 -16.17
N SER A 5 7.19 -13.20 -16.88
CA SER A 5 7.48 -12.84 -18.28
C SER A 5 7.05 -13.95 -19.23
N PHE A 6 6.50 -13.55 -20.37
CA PHE A 6 5.98 -14.41 -21.44
C PHE A 6 6.63 -14.01 -22.76
N HIS A 7 6.82 -14.98 -23.65
CA HIS A 7 7.46 -14.79 -24.95
C HIS A 7 6.53 -15.34 -26.03
N GLY A 8 6.34 -14.58 -27.11
CA GLY A 8 5.59 -15.02 -28.26
C GLY A 8 6.25 -14.57 -29.55
N GLU A 9 5.93 -15.25 -30.65
CA GLU A 9 6.37 -14.88 -32.00
C GLU A 9 5.71 -13.55 -32.44
N THR A 10 4.55 -13.23 -31.86
CA THR A 10 3.87 -11.95 -32.04
C THR A 10 3.35 -11.42 -30.70
N MET A 11 3.15 -10.09 -30.63
CA MET A 11 2.54 -9.46 -29.44
C MET A 11 1.20 -10.09 -29.05
N SER A 12 0.38 -10.46 -30.05
CA SER A 12 -0.92 -11.13 -29.82
C SER A 12 -0.77 -12.49 -29.14
N GLU A 13 0.26 -13.26 -29.51
CA GLU A 13 0.54 -14.56 -28.91
C GLU A 13 1.03 -14.41 -27.46
N ALA A 14 1.97 -13.49 -27.22
CA ALA A 14 2.45 -13.19 -25.87
C ALA A 14 1.31 -12.71 -24.95
N MET A 15 0.42 -11.85 -25.45
CA MET A 15 -0.78 -11.42 -24.72
C MET A 15 -1.79 -12.55 -24.48
N ARG A 16 -1.87 -13.57 -25.36
CA ARG A 16 -2.70 -14.75 -25.13
C ARG A 16 -2.17 -15.57 -23.96
N GLN A 17 -0.86 -15.78 -23.91
CA GLN A 17 -0.20 -16.50 -22.81
C GLN A 17 -0.36 -15.78 -21.47
N VAL A 18 -0.25 -14.44 -21.45
CA VAL A 18 -0.51 -13.63 -20.25
C VAL A 18 -1.94 -13.88 -19.73
N ARG A 19 -2.94 -13.84 -20.61
CA ARG A 19 -4.36 -14.06 -20.21
C ARG A 19 -4.62 -15.48 -19.73
N GLU A 20 -4.03 -16.47 -20.38
CA GLU A 20 -4.18 -17.88 -19.99
C GLU A 20 -3.54 -18.16 -18.62
N ALA A 21 -2.42 -17.51 -18.33
CA ALA A 21 -1.64 -17.77 -17.13
C ALA A 21 -1.98 -16.87 -15.92
N LEU A 22 -2.40 -15.63 -16.14
CA LEU A 22 -2.64 -14.61 -15.10
C LEU A 22 -4.07 -14.03 -15.14
N GLY A 23 -4.84 -14.30 -16.19
CA GLY A 23 -6.18 -13.74 -16.38
C GLY A 23 -6.20 -12.33 -16.96
N THR A 24 -7.40 -11.79 -17.13
CA THR A 24 -7.63 -10.46 -17.75
C THR A 24 -7.20 -9.30 -16.85
N GLN A 25 -7.01 -9.53 -15.55
CA GLN A 25 -6.63 -8.51 -14.57
C GLN A 25 -5.10 -8.30 -14.47
N ALA A 26 -4.32 -8.95 -15.34
CA ALA A 26 -2.88 -8.78 -15.37
C ALA A 26 -2.49 -7.38 -15.87
N VAL A 27 -1.57 -6.73 -15.16
CA VAL A 27 -0.99 -5.43 -15.53
C VAL A 27 0.34 -5.67 -16.24
N ILE A 28 0.53 -5.06 -17.42
CA ILE A 28 1.77 -5.17 -18.17
C ILE A 28 2.78 -4.14 -17.64
N VAL A 29 3.94 -4.62 -17.18
CA VAL A 29 5.01 -3.80 -16.59
C VAL A 29 6.06 -3.45 -17.63
N ALA A 30 6.37 -4.37 -18.53
CA ALA A 30 7.36 -4.13 -19.59
C ALA A 30 7.05 -4.95 -20.85
N THR A 31 7.36 -4.38 -22.00
CA THR A 31 7.32 -5.01 -23.33
C THR A 31 8.67 -4.81 -23.98
N ARG A 32 9.23 -5.87 -24.55
CA ARG A 32 10.52 -5.83 -25.25
C ARG A 32 10.45 -6.68 -26.52
N ASP A 33 10.90 -6.12 -27.62
CA ASP A 33 11.13 -6.86 -28.86
C ASP A 33 12.43 -7.65 -28.74
N ASP A 34 12.38 -8.93 -29.08
CA ASP A 34 13.51 -9.85 -29.02
C ASP A 34 14.23 -9.85 -30.38
N GLU A 35 15.56 -10.05 -30.37
CA GLU A 35 16.41 -9.90 -31.56
C GLU A 35 16.10 -10.94 -32.65
N GLN A 36 15.38 -12.01 -32.27
CA GLN A 36 14.90 -13.06 -33.15
C GLN A 36 13.52 -12.77 -33.76
N GLY A 37 12.99 -11.55 -33.58
CA GLY A 37 11.71 -11.11 -34.16
C GLY A 37 10.47 -11.41 -33.31
N GLY A 38 10.65 -11.91 -32.08
CA GLY A 38 9.57 -12.16 -31.13
C GLY A 38 9.32 -11.00 -30.17
N VAL A 39 8.31 -11.14 -29.30
CA VAL A 39 7.96 -10.14 -28.27
C VAL A 39 7.97 -10.81 -26.90
N ARG A 40 8.62 -10.15 -25.93
CA ARG A 40 8.64 -10.52 -24.53
C ARG A 40 7.80 -9.54 -23.72
N VAL A 41 6.78 -10.05 -23.04
CA VAL A 41 5.85 -9.28 -22.22
C VAL A 41 6.01 -9.68 -20.76
N THR A 42 6.31 -8.73 -19.88
CA THR A 42 6.37 -8.94 -18.44
C THR A 42 5.13 -8.37 -17.78
N ALA A 43 4.40 -9.22 -17.07
CA ALA A 43 3.11 -8.90 -16.46
C ALA A 43 3.12 -9.20 -14.97
N ALA A 44 2.40 -8.39 -14.20
CA ALA A 44 2.13 -8.57 -12.78
C ALA A 44 0.64 -8.82 -12.55
N VAL A 45 0.31 -9.63 -11.56
CA VAL A 45 -1.05 -9.70 -11.01
C VAL A 45 -0.98 -9.45 -9.50
N ASP A 46 -1.98 -8.73 -8.99
CA ASP A 46 -2.12 -8.58 -7.55
C ASP A 46 -3.11 -9.62 -7.01
N ASP A 47 -2.57 -10.58 -6.25
CA ASP A 47 -3.30 -11.63 -5.54
C ASP A 47 -3.78 -11.13 -4.16
N SER A 48 -4.00 -9.82 -4.01
CA SER A 48 -4.63 -9.28 -2.81
C SER A 48 -6.10 -9.68 -2.89
N PRO A 49 -6.60 -10.62 -2.04
CA PRO A 49 -8.01 -10.94 -2.03
C PRO A 49 -8.75 -9.67 -1.65
N ASN A 50 -9.34 -9.05 -2.67
CA ASN A 50 -10.50 -8.17 -2.63
C ASN A 50 -10.98 -7.95 -1.17
N GLU A 51 -10.46 -6.92 -0.50
CA GLU A 51 -11.21 -6.36 0.63
C GLU A 51 -12.54 -5.95 0.00
N PRO A 52 -13.67 -6.55 0.41
CA PRO A 52 -14.94 -6.23 -0.19
C PRO A 52 -15.18 -4.75 0.01
N LEU A 53 -15.23 -4.02 -1.10
CA LEU A 53 -15.71 -2.65 -1.19
C LEU A 53 -16.90 -2.49 -0.23
N LEU A 54 -16.68 -1.65 0.78
CA LEU A 54 -17.65 -1.20 1.77
C LEU A 54 -19.05 -1.13 1.14
N GLN A 55 -19.91 -2.07 1.53
CA GLN A 55 -21.34 -1.98 1.19
C GLN A 55 -21.87 -0.68 1.81
N PRO A 56 -22.57 0.19 1.05
CA PRO A 56 -23.26 1.31 1.65
C PRO A 56 -24.32 0.77 2.63
N PRO A 57 -24.42 1.32 3.85
CA PRO A 57 -25.26 0.75 4.89
C PRO A 57 -26.74 0.84 4.46
N LYS A 58 -27.39 -0.32 4.34
CA LYS A 58 -28.85 -0.40 4.25
C LYS A 58 -29.41 -0.03 5.62
N ILE A 59 -29.86 1.21 5.76
CA ILE A 59 -30.57 1.70 6.95
C ILE A 59 -31.96 1.02 6.95
N SER A 60 -32.13 0.02 7.81
CA SER A 60 -33.44 -0.48 8.24
C SER A 60 -33.53 -0.32 9.76
N LYS A 61 -34.69 0.17 10.20
CA LYS A 61 -35.08 0.66 11.54
C LYS A 61 -34.68 -0.21 12.75
N PRO A 62 -34.71 0.39 13.97
CA PRO A 62 -33.85 0.03 15.09
C PRO A 62 -34.47 -1.00 16.02
N GLU A 63 -33.65 -1.95 16.44
CA GLU A 63 -33.88 -2.80 17.61
C GLU A 63 -32.71 -2.55 18.58
N PRO A 64 -32.98 -2.28 19.88
CA PRO A 64 -31.93 -1.90 20.82
C PRO A 64 -31.03 -3.11 21.12
N PRO A 65 -29.69 -3.00 20.99
CA PRO A 65 -28.80 -4.11 21.29
C PRO A 65 -28.60 -4.24 22.83
N PRO A 66 -28.87 -5.41 23.44
CA PRO A 66 -28.23 -5.77 24.70
C PRO A 66 -26.75 -6.09 24.45
N SER A 67 -25.90 -5.38 25.21
CA SER A 67 -24.45 -5.51 25.34
C SER A 67 -23.86 -6.81 24.81
N SER A 68 -23.25 -6.71 23.63
CA SER A 68 -22.22 -7.65 23.18
C SER A 68 -20.87 -7.00 23.41
N THR A 69 -20.16 -7.53 24.40
CA THR A 69 -18.74 -7.33 24.68
C THR A 69 -17.92 -7.32 23.38
N PRO A 70 -17.34 -6.17 22.98
CA PRO A 70 -16.27 -6.14 22.00
C PRO A 70 -14.98 -6.58 22.70
N GLY A 71 -14.29 -7.54 22.11
CA GLY A 71 -12.96 -7.96 22.53
C GLY A 71 -12.02 -6.76 22.58
N LYS A 72 -11.74 -6.29 23.80
CA LYS A 72 -10.51 -5.64 24.26
C LYS A 72 -9.73 -4.87 23.18
N ILE A 73 -10.31 -3.76 22.71
CA ILE A 73 -9.51 -2.57 22.37
C ILE A 73 -9.33 -1.85 23.71
N ALA A 74 -8.34 -2.30 24.47
CA ALA A 74 -7.96 -1.64 25.71
C ALA A 74 -6.59 -1.01 25.48
N THR A 75 -6.60 0.19 24.94
CA THR A 75 -5.70 1.24 25.42
C THR A 75 -6.57 2.48 25.58
N ALA A 76 -6.57 2.97 26.81
CA ALA A 76 -7.38 4.08 27.29
C ALA A 76 -7.16 5.36 26.47
N PRO A 77 -8.06 6.35 26.56
CA PRO A 77 -7.68 7.71 26.17
C PRO A 77 -6.59 8.15 27.16
N ALA A 78 -5.36 8.26 26.70
CA ALA A 78 -4.24 8.77 27.48
C ALA A 78 -3.52 9.83 26.64
N GLU A 79 -3.94 11.08 26.83
CA GLU A 79 -3.08 12.26 26.92
C GLU A 79 -1.83 12.28 26.01
N GLY A 80 -1.95 12.92 24.84
CA GLY A 80 -0.82 13.24 23.95
C GLY A 80 -0.56 12.14 22.92
N GLU A 81 -1.20 12.26 21.76
CA GLU A 81 -0.88 11.44 20.59
C GLU A 81 0.61 11.63 20.26
N ASP A 82 1.44 10.59 20.47
CA ASP A 82 2.88 10.70 20.26
C ASP A 82 3.14 10.88 18.76
N VAL A 83 3.49 12.10 18.39
CA VAL A 83 3.73 12.52 17.01
C VAL A 83 4.76 11.62 16.33
N VAL A 84 5.76 11.17 17.08
CA VAL A 84 6.81 10.27 16.56
C VAL A 84 6.22 8.89 16.26
N GLU A 85 5.34 8.39 17.13
CA GLU A 85 4.66 7.10 16.96
C GLU A 85 3.72 7.11 15.74
N ILE A 86 2.91 8.18 15.58
CA ILE A 86 2.02 8.35 14.43
C ILE A 86 2.81 8.31 13.12
N VAL A 87 3.90 9.09 13.06
CA VAL A 87 4.75 9.17 11.86
C VAL A 87 5.43 7.84 11.61
N ALA A 88 5.94 7.16 12.64
CA ALA A 88 6.55 5.84 12.52
C ALA A 88 5.57 4.81 11.95
N GLU A 89 4.32 4.79 12.42
CA GLU A 89 3.27 3.91 11.91
C GLU A 89 3.01 4.14 10.41
N GLN A 90 2.92 5.40 9.98
CA GLN A 90 2.71 5.73 8.57
C GLN A 90 3.90 5.33 7.70
N LEU A 91 5.14 5.57 8.15
CA LEU A 91 6.33 5.17 7.40
C LEU A 91 6.39 3.65 7.17
N MET A 92 6.01 2.86 8.19
CA MET A 92 5.90 1.41 8.07
C MET A 92 4.81 0.99 7.08
N ARG A 93 3.63 1.62 7.17
CA ARG A 93 2.49 1.34 6.26
C ARG A 93 2.85 1.61 4.80
N HIS A 94 3.61 2.67 4.54
CA HIS A 94 4.07 3.03 3.19
C HIS A 94 5.32 2.27 2.74
N SER A 95 5.83 1.33 3.54
CA SER A 95 7.02 0.51 3.23
C SER A 95 8.25 1.36 2.89
N VAL A 96 8.44 2.47 3.61
CA VAL A 96 9.62 3.33 3.47
C VAL A 96 10.86 2.53 3.87
N PRO A 97 11.98 2.57 3.10
CA PRO A 97 13.20 1.88 3.48
C PRO A 97 13.66 2.26 4.89
N ALA A 98 13.99 1.27 5.73
CA ALA A 98 14.46 1.46 7.10
C ALA A 98 15.49 2.60 7.29
N PRO A 99 16.56 2.71 6.48
CA PRO A 99 17.54 3.79 6.67
C PRO A 99 16.94 5.19 6.46
N LEU A 100 15.93 5.32 5.60
CA LEU A 100 15.24 6.58 5.36
C LEU A 100 14.23 6.86 6.48
N ALA A 101 13.50 5.86 6.96
CA ALA A 101 12.56 6.01 8.06
C ALA A 101 13.27 6.44 9.36
N GLU A 102 14.43 5.86 9.67
CA GLU A 102 15.24 6.26 10.83
C GLU A 102 15.71 7.71 10.74
N GLN A 103 16.17 8.14 9.56
CA GLN A 103 16.57 9.54 9.32
C GLN A 103 15.40 10.51 9.51
N ILE A 104 14.23 10.17 8.97
CA ILE A 104 13.02 10.99 9.12
C ILE A 104 12.63 11.08 10.59
N LEU A 105 12.55 9.95 11.29
CA LEU A 105 12.17 9.90 12.71
C LEU A 105 13.15 10.68 13.59
N SER A 106 14.47 10.58 13.34
CA SER A 106 15.47 11.36 14.06
C SER A 106 15.31 12.87 13.90
N ILE A 107 14.73 13.34 12.80
CA ILE A 107 14.44 14.77 12.62
C ILE A 107 13.09 15.12 13.26
N VAL A 108 12.07 14.27 13.08
CA VAL A 108 10.72 14.44 13.66
C VAL A 108 10.76 14.54 15.18
N THR A 109 11.65 13.83 15.88
CA THR A 109 11.82 13.96 17.35
C THR A 109 12.16 15.38 17.80
N HIS A 110 12.78 16.20 16.95
CA HIS A 110 13.08 17.60 17.25
C HIS A 110 11.88 18.53 17.06
N PHE A 111 10.78 18.02 16.48
CA PHE A 111 9.55 18.75 16.19
C PHE A 111 8.32 18.09 16.85
N ALA A 112 8.53 17.21 17.82
CA ALA A 112 7.46 16.43 18.48
C ALA A 112 6.43 17.31 19.23
N ASP A 113 6.74 18.58 19.51
CA ASP A 113 5.79 19.54 20.08
C ASP A 113 4.74 20.06 19.08
N HIS A 114 4.87 19.73 17.79
CA HIS A 114 4.00 20.20 16.72
C HIS A 114 3.09 19.09 16.21
N ASP A 115 2.03 19.46 15.50
CA ASP A 115 1.20 18.51 14.75
C ASP A 115 2.04 17.61 13.83
N ALA A 116 1.64 16.34 13.69
CA ALA A 116 2.37 15.33 12.92
C ALA A 116 2.62 15.74 11.46
N LEU A 117 1.69 16.47 10.85
CA LEU A 117 1.84 16.94 9.48
C LEU A 117 2.95 18.00 9.38
N ILE A 118 3.01 18.91 10.36
CA ILE A 118 4.03 19.96 10.43
C ILE A 118 5.40 19.37 10.75
N ALA A 119 5.48 18.44 11.71
CA ALA A 119 6.73 17.79 12.08
C ALA A 119 7.31 16.98 10.91
N LEU A 120 6.47 16.23 10.18
CA LEU A 120 6.89 15.50 8.97
C LEU A 120 7.33 16.45 7.84
N GLY A 121 6.57 17.52 7.61
CA GLY A 121 6.93 18.53 6.61
C GLY A 121 8.29 19.17 6.89
N ALA A 122 8.55 19.56 8.15
CA ALA A 122 9.83 20.10 8.57
C ALA A 122 10.98 19.08 8.42
N ALA A 123 10.72 17.79 8.67
CA ALA A 123 11.70 16.73 8.45
C ALA A 123 12.05 16.56 6.97
N MET A 124 11.06 16.59 6.08
CA MET A 124 11.28 16.54 4.62
C MET A 124 12.08 17.74 4.13
N ASP A 125 11.73 18.95 4.57
CA ASP A 125 12.45 20.17 4.22
C ASP A 125 13.89 20.17 4.72
N LYS A 126 14.20 19.50 5.84
CA LYS A 126 15.56 19.39 6.37
C LYS A 126 16.41 18.35 5.65
N LEU A 127 15.80 17.25 5.22
CA LEU A 127 16.50 16.13 4.61
C LEU A 127 16.87 16.39 3.14
N PHE A 128 16.04 17.13 2.41
CA PHE A 128 16.16 17.32 0.95
C PHE A 128 16.56 18.74 0.52
N LYS A 129 17.13 19.54 1.43
CA LYS A 129 17.58 20.91 1.13
C LYS A 129 18.94 20.97 0.47
#